data_AF-A0A7C7GUW9-F1
#
_entry.id   AF-A0A7C7GUW9-F1
#
_cell.length_a   1.000
_cell.length_b   1.000
_cell.length_c   1.000
_cell.angle_alpha   90.00
_cell.angle_beta   90.00
_cell.angle_gamma   90.00
#
_symmetry.space_group_name_H-M   'P 1'
#
loop_
_entity.id
_entity.type
_entity.pdbx_description
1 polymer ?
#
loop_
_entity_poly.entity_id
_entity_poly.type
_entity_poly.pdbx_seq_one_letter_code
_entity_poly.pdbx_strand_id
1 'polypeptide(L)'
;MNRILPAIQVLCLLFISVAFGYYFFHDLEAIKEEAQGPSSISVKHKLQFSFASGFYTEAIALKITNPKDDSCTIFYSLDHHIPDDSSLKYGSPIYLDFSSNVSDETAHPQHRATLVRAIAYRNGKPISHVRTGVFFIDSMIFLKYPYPILSLVTEPDFPAGVDTIEISTHITLVENNGVVGLSQDAGLRILEKQLLQPGLGLLELISRKKYGTRYFNYPIHKQINAPKFPRFGLRKLPNNLLNVIVEGKDVVKIDTAIASPYVVYINERLEGIYISEPLTSDSVATYSD
;
A
#
# COMPACT_ATOMS: atom_id res chain seq x y z
N MET A 1 -63.64 12.34 -13.63
CA MET A 1 -62.82 11.41 -12.80
C MET A 1 -61.40 11.30 -13.38
N ASN A 2 -60.64 12.41 -13.49
CA ASN A 2 -59.31 12.41 -14.14
C ASN A 2 -58.36 13.55 -13.68
N ARG A 3 -58.46 14.02 -12.43
CA ARG A 3 -57.57 15.07 -11.89
C ARG A 3 -56.73 14.64 -10.68
N ILE A 4 -56.85 13.38 -10.26
CA ILE A 4 -56.20 12.87 -9.03
C ILE A 4 -54.81 12.26 -9.35
N LEU A 5 -54.61 11.77 -10.57
CA LEU A 5 -53.38 11.09 -10.99
C LEU A 5 -52.10 11.99 -11.00
N PRO A 6 -52.12 13.25 -11.48
CA PRO A 6 -50.92 14.08 -11.50
C PRO A 6 -50.51 14.57 -10.10
N ALA A 7 -51.47 14.72 -9.17
CA ALA A 7 -51.18 15.15 -7.81
C ALA A 7 -50.43 14.08 -7.00
N ILE A 8 -50.75 12.80 -7.22
CA ILE A 8 -50.08 11.67 -6.55
C ILE A 8 -48.64 11.51 -7.07
N GLN A 9 -48.39 11.71 -8.37
CA GLN A 9 -47.04 11.66 -8.93
C GLN A 9 -46.12 12.77 -8.39
N VAL A 10 -46.64 14.00 -8.23
CA VAL A 10 -45.87 15.11 -7.65
C VAL A 10 -45.57 14.84 -6.17
N LEU A 11 -46.51 14.27 -5.43
CA LEU A 11 -46.29 13.91 -4.03
C LEU A 11 -45.26 12.78 -3.88
N CYS A 12 -45.28 11.76 -4.73
CA CYS A 12 -44.29 10.69 -4.73
C CYS A 12 -42.87 11.20 -5.04
N LEU A 13 -42.71 12.14 -5.98
CA LEU A 13 -41.41 12.73 -6.31
C LEU A 13 -40.86 13.59 -5.16
N LEU A 14 -41.72 14.34 -4.46
CA LEU A 14 -41.34 15.09 -3.26
C LEU A 14 -40.92 14.17 -2.11
N PHE A 15 -41.62 13.05 -1.89
CA PHE A 15 -41.22 12.07 -0.88
C PHE A 15 -39.89 11.40 -1.22
N ILE A 16 -39.64 11.07 -2.49
CA ILE A 16 -38.35 10.51 -2.93
C ILE A 16 -37.22 11.53 -2.76
N SER A 17 -37.43 12.82 -3.07
CA SER A 17 -36.37 13.82 -2.90
C SER A 17 -36.04 14.12 -1.44
N VAL A 18 -37.05 14.11 -0.55
CA VAL A 18 -36.83 14.30 0.89
C VAL A 18 -36.17 13.07 1.51
N ALA A 19 -36.58 11.86 1.12
CA ALA A 19 -35.92 10.64 1.58
C ALA A 19 -34.48 10.55 1.07
N PHE A 20 -34.23 10.84 -0.23
CA PHE A 20 -32.88 10.84 -0.79
C PHE A 20 -32.00 11.92 -0.15
N GLY A 21 -32.55 13.11 0.12
CA GLY A 21 -31.87 14.15 0.88
C GLY A 21 -31.53 13.73 2.31
N TYR A 22 -32.43 13.02 3.00
CA TYR A 22 -32.20 12.52 4.36
C TYR A 22 -31.13 11.43 4.40
N TYR A 23 -31.18 10.45 3.50
CA TYR A 23 -30.14 9.41 3.39
C TYR A 23 -28.79 10.00 2.99
N PHE A 24 -28.76 10.93 2.03
CA PHE A 24 -27.53 11.57 1.58
C PHE A 24 -26.90 12.47 2.66
N PHE A 25 -27.70 13.15 3.49
CA PHE A 25 -27.18 13.97 4.60
C PHE A 25 -26.73 13.13 5.81
N HIS A 26 -27.43 12.04 6.13
CA HIS A 26 -27.03 11.17 7.25
C HIS A 26 -25.72 10.42 6.94
N ASP A 27 -25.51 10.00 5.68
CA ASP A 27 -24.23 9.43 5.24
C ASP A 27 -23.11 10.48 5.26
N LEU A 28 -23.40 11.74 4.93
CA LEU A 28 -22.41 12.83 5.00
C LEU A 28 -21.98 13.16 6.45
N GLU A 29 -22.84 12.98 7.44
CA GLU A 29 -22.46 13.11 8.85
C GLU A 29 -21.65 11.91 9.34
N ALA A 30 -21.98 10.69 8.93
CA ALA A 30 -21.17 9.49 9.20
C ALA A 30 -19.78 9.57 8.55
N ILE A 31 -19.69 10.07 7.31
CA ILE A 31 -18.44 10.31 6.59
C ILE A 31 -17.64 11.47 7.23
N LYS A 32 -18.29 12.44 7.89
CA LYS A 32 -17.59 13.51 8.61
C LYS A 32 -16.98 13.03 9.94
N GLU A 33 -17.59 12.06 10.62
CA GLU A 33 -16.96 11.42 11.78
C GLU A 33 -15.79 10.51 11.36
N GLU A 34 -15.88 9.82 10.22
CA GLU A 34 -14.78 9.01 9.68
C GLU A 34 -13.67 9.85 9.00
N ALA A 35 -13.98 11.08 8.55
CA ALA A 35 -13.01 12.05 8.04
C ALA A 35 -12.19 12.76 9.13
N GLN A 36 -12.45 12.50 10.41
CA GLN A 36 -11.45 12.71 11.45
C GLN A 36 -10.40 11.60 11.34
N GLY A 37 -9.50 11.75 10.37
CA GLY A 37 -8.24 11.00 10.35
C GLY A 37 -7.59 11.06 11.74
N PRO A 38 -6.81 10.03 12.13
CA PRO A 38 -6.36 9.84 13.51
C PRO A 38 -5.92 11.16 14.10
N SER A 39 -6.64 11.59 15.14
CA SER A 39 -6.39 12.79 15.93
C SER A 39 -4.88 13.03 15.96
N SER A 40 -4.42 14.17 15.45
CA SER A 40 -3.00 14.45 15.23
C SER A 40 -2.21 14.13 16.49
N ILE A 41 -1.64 12.92 16.55
CA ILE A 41 -0.74 12.52 17.62
C ILE A 41 0.37 13.56 17.54
N SER A 42 0.62 14.28 18.64
CA SER A 42 1.80 15.12 18.76
C SER A 42 2.99 14.16 18.76
N VAL A 43 3.47 13.81 17.56
CA VAL A 43 4.43 12.72 17.35
C VAL A 43 5.78 13.17 17.86
N LYS A 44 5.99 12.87 19.13
CA LYS A 44 7.24 13.14 19.80
C LYS A 44 8.20 11.97 19.64
N HIS A 45 7.72 10.73 19.48
CA HIS A 45 8.53 9.51 19.45
C HIS A 45 8.58 8.86 18.05
N LYS A 46 9.80 8.51 17.62
CA LYS A 46 10.07 7.79 16.37
C LYS A 46 10.86 6.54 16.72
N LEU A 47 10.23 5.38 16.58
CA LEU A 47 10.90 4.09 16.77
C LEU A 47 12.00 3.89 15.73
N GLN A 48 13.06 3.18 16.14
CA GLN A 48 14.17 2.82 15.29
C GLN A 48 14.36 1.31 15.29
N PHE A 49 14.70 0.79 14.13
CA PHE A 49 15.10 -0.59 13.93
C PHE A 49 16.62 -0.64 13.81
N SER A 50 17.27 -1.64 14.42
CA SER A 50 18.73 -1.79 14.33
C SER A 50 19.23 -2.17 12.94
N PHE A 51 18.35 -2.72 12.11
CA PHE A 51 18.59 -3.00 10.70
C PHE A 51 17.64 -2.15 9.87
N ALA A 52 18.15 -1.63 8.75
CA ALA A 52 17.30 -1.00 7.74
C ALA A 52 16.44 -2.06 7.05
N SER A 53 15.33 -1.63 6.45
CA SER A 53 14.65 -2.49 5.47
C SER A 53 15.58 -2.74 4.28
N GLY A 54 15.38 -3.86 3.57
CA GLY A 54 16.22 -4.21 2.43
C GLY A 54 16.56 -5.70 2.36
N PHE A 55 17.66 -5.99 1.67
CA PHE A 55 18.11 -7.35 1.38
C PHE A 55 19.16 -7.82 2.38
N TYR A 56 19.03 -9.08 2.79
CA TYR A 56 19.92 -9.76 3.70
C TYR A 56 20.15 -11.19 3.22
N THR A 57 21.42 -11.62 3.19
CA THR A 57 21.79 -12.99 2.80
C THR A 57 21.95 -13.92 3.99
N GLU A 58 21.76 -13.42 5.21
CA GLU A 58 21.88 -14.13 6.47
C GLU A 58 20.78 -13.68 7.42
N ALA A 59 20.48 -14.52 8.42
CA ALA A 59 19.53 -14.18 9.45
C ALA A 59 19.99 -12.97 10.30
N ILE A 60 19.04 -12.17 10.75
CA ILE A 60 19.30 -10.95 11.54
C ILE A 60 18.53 -10.96 12.86
N ALA A 61 19.14 -10.41 13.91
CA ALA A 61 18.48 -10.19 15.20
C ALA A 61 18.03 -8.73 15.31
N LEU A 62 16.81 -8.45 14.86
CA LEU A 62 16.24 -7.10 14.79
C LEU A 62 15.94 -6.55 16.18
N LYS A 63 16.56 -5.43 16.55
CA LYS A 63 16.23 -4.67 17.76
C LYS A 63 15.34 -3.50 17.43
N ILE A 64 14.36 -3.23 18.30
CA ILE A 64 13.49 -2.07 18.24
C ILE A 64 13.80 -1.16 19.43
N THR A 65 13.99 0.13 19.18
CA THR A 65 14.27 1.11 20.23
C THR A 65 13.41 2.35 20.08
N ASN A 66 13.11 3.00 21.21
CA ASN A 66 12.57 4.36 21.26
C ASN A 66 13.64 5.27 21.87
N PRO A 67 14.47 5.95 21.06
CA PRO A 67 15.62 6.71 21.56
C PRO A 67 15.27 7.86 22.51
N LYS A 68 14.02 8.33 22.48
CA LYS A 68 13.55 9.41 23.34
C LYS A 68 12.99 8.91 24.66
N ASP A 69 12.76 7.60 24.79
CA ASP A 69 11.95 7.06 25.86
C ASP A 69 12.10 5.54 26.02
N ASP A 70 13.00 5.14 26.89
CA ASP A 70 13.21 3.73 27.24
C ASP A 70 12.10 3.15 28.13
N SER A 71 11.28 3.99 28.77
CA SER A 71 10.22 3.56 29.69
C SER A 71 8.90 3.18 28.99
N CYS A 72 8.79 3.40 27.68
CA CYS A 72 7.60 3.02 26.92
C CYS A 72 7.52 1.50 26.70
N THR A 73 6.29 0.99 26.53
CA THR A 73 6.10 -0.39 26.06
C THR A 73 5.99 -0.37 24.55
N ILE A 74 6.75 -1.22 23.87
CA ILE A 74 6.68 -1.38 22.41
C ILE A 74 5.88 -2.64 22.10
N PHE A 75 4.87 -2.49 21.25
CA PHE A 75 4.11 -3.59 20.68
C PHE A 75 4.47 -3.74 19.20
N TYR A 76 4.44 -4.96 18.70
CA TYR A 76 4.76 -5.25 17.31
C TYR A 76 3.91 -6.39 16.74
N SER A 77 3.89 -6.44 15.43
CA SER A 77 3.35 -7.53 14.63
C SER A 77 4.39 -7.98 13.61
N LEU A 78 4.33 -9.26 13.26
CA LEU A 78 5.16 -9.89 12.23
C LEU A 78 4.38 -10.19 10.95
N ASP A 79 3.12 -9.75 10.94
CA ASP A 79 2.23 -9.75 9.79
C ASP A 79 2.05 -8.30 9.30
N HIS A 80 1.13 -8.11 8.37
CA HIS A 80 0.82 -6.79 7.84
C HIS A 80 -0.11 -5.95 8.74
N HIS A 81 -0.57 -6.41 9.92
CA HIS A 81 -1.53 -5.67 10.77
C HIS A 81 -0.88 -4.56 11.61
N ILE A 82 -1.66 -3.53 11.96
CA ILE A 82 -1.27 -2.38 12.79
C ILE A 82 -1.25 -2.92 14.22
N PRO A 83 -0.08 -2.91 14.89
CA PRO A 83 -0.04 -3.36 16.26
C PRO A 83 -0.84 -2.43 17.18
N ASP A 84 -1.54 -3.04 18.13
CA ASP A 84 -2.26 -2.40 19.23
C ASP A 84 -1.73 -2.92 20.58
N ASP A 85 -2.41 -2.60 21.69
CA ASP A 85 -2.02 -3.04 23.03
C ASP A 85 -2.34 -4.52 23.33
N SER A 86 -2.99 -5.22 22.40
CA SER A 86 -3.21 -6.67 22.43
C SER A 86 -2.16 -7.47 21.64
N SER A 87 -1.33 -6.78 20.84
CA SER A 87 -0.31 -7.35 19.98
C SER A 87 0.93 -7.86 20.75
N LEU A 88 1.93 -8.41 20.05
CA LEU A 88 3.12 -8.96 20.68
C LEU A 88 3.92 -7.86 21.39
N LYS A 89 4.21 -8.05 22.67
CA LYS A 89 5.06 -7.13 23.44
C LYS A 89 6.54 -7.37 23.10
N TYR A 90 7.24 -6.33 22.71
CA TYR A 90 8.69 -6.39 22.46
C TYR A 90 9.45 -6.43 23.78
N GLY A 91 10.28 -7.46 23.97
CA GLY A 91 11.16 -7.63 25.13
C GLY A 91 12.56 -8.15 24.81
N SER A 92 12.76 -8.69 23.61
CA SER A 92 14.04 -9.23 23.13
C SER A 92 14.15 -9.00 21.62
N PRO A 93 15.38 -9.04 21.05
CA PRO A 93 15.56 -8.96 19.60
C PRO A 93 14.70 -10.00 18.87
N ILE A 94 14.10 -9.59 17.74
CA ILE A 94 13.29 -10.46 16.88
C ILE A 94 14.24 -11.14 15.90
N TYR A 95 14.29 -12.46 15.92
CA TYR A 95 15.12 -13.23 15.01
C TYR A 95 14.40 -13.41 13.68
N LEU A 96 14.96 -12.84 12.61
CA LEU A 96 14.43 -12.94 11.25
C LEU A 96 15.39 -13.81 10.45
N ASP A 97 14.89 -14.88 9.85
CA ASP A 97 15.67 -15.86 9.10
C ASP A 97 14.93 -16.30 7.82
N PHE A 98 15.51 -17.24 7.08
CA PHE A 98 14.87 -17.83 5.89
C PHE A 98 13.56 -18.57 6.19
N SER A 99 13.41 -19.10 7.41
CA SER A 99 12.31 -20.00 7.80
C SER A 99 11.06 -19.27 8.29
N SER A 100 11.20 -18.02 8.72
CA SER A 100 10.11 -17.11 9.12
C SER A 100 9.05 -16.88 8.02
N ASN A 101 9.29 -17.41 6.82
CA ASN A 101 8.39 -17.42 5.67
C ASN A 101 7.50 -18.67 5.51
N VAL A 102 7.48 -19.62 6.46
CA VAL A 102 6.79 -20.91 6.29
C VAL A 102 5.77 -21.22 7.38
N SER A 103 4.50 -21.16 7.02
CA SER A 103 3.42 -21.89 7.70
C SER A 103 2.43 -22.56 6.74
N ASP A 104 2.65 -22.46 5.42
CA ASP A 104 1.73 -23.00 4.42
C ASP A 104 2.49 -23.87 3.41
N GLU A 105 2.40 -25.18 3.60
CA GLU A 105 3.06 -26.19 2.75
C GLU A 105 2.54 -26.20 1.30
N THR A 106 1.47 -25.45 1.01
CA THR A 106 0.87 -25.36 -0.34
C THR A 106 1.31 -24.15 -1.15
N ALA A 107 1.93 -23.14 -0.51
CA ALA A 107 2.49 -21.97 -1.18
C ALA A 107 4.01 -22.17 -1.32
N HIS A 108 4.56 -22.06 -2.53
CA HIS A 108 6.00 -22.14 -2.76
C HIS A 108 6.75 -21.23 -1.74
N PRO A 109 7.47 -21.81 -0.75
CA PRO A 109 7.93 -21.12 0.46
C PRO A 109 9.04 -20.08 0.21
N GLN A 110 9.44 -19.90 -1.05
CA GLN A 110 10.66 -19.19 -1.40
C GLN A 110 10.46 -17.69 -1.62
N HIS A 111 9.24 -17.16 -1.74
CA HIS A 111 9.05 -15.79 -2.25
C HIS A 111 8.38 -14.81 -1.29
N ARG A 112 8.47 -14.97 0.04
CA ARG A 112 7.84 -14.03 0.99
C ARG A 112 8.80 -12.95 1.50
N ALA A 113 8.25 -11.78 1.78
CA ALA A 113 8.94 -10.72 2.52
C ALA A 113 8.62 -10.86 4.01
N THR A 114 9.60 -10.62 4.88
CA THR A 114 9.39 -10.56 6.32
C THR A 114 8.98 -9.14 6.72
N LEU A 115 7.80 -9.00 7.32
CA LEU A 115 7.28 -7.71 7.77
C LEU A 115 7.45 -7.56 9.28
N VAL A 116 7.78 -6.35 9.72
CA VAL A 116 7.73 -5.96 11.13
C VAL A 116 7.09 -4.60 11.24
N ARG A 117 5.93 -4.52 11.91
CA ARG A 117 5.30 -3.24 12.27
C ARG A 117 5.37 -3.07 13.78
N ALA A 118 5.69 -1.86 14.24
CA ALA A 118 5.87 -1.60 15.67
C ALA A 118 5.32 -0.24 16.09
N ILE A 119 4.85 -0.14 17.32
CA ILE A 119 4.30 1.09 17.92
C ILE A 119 4.65 1.17 19.40
N ALA A 120 4.92 2.38 19.89
CA ALA A 120 5.16 2.62 21.30
C ALA A 120 3.89 3.07 22.01
N TYR A 121 3.65 2.53 23.19
CA TYR A 121 2.58 2.86 24.11
C TYR A 121 3.12 3.36 25.44
N ARG A 122 2.37 4.27 26.06
CA ARG A 122 2.51 4.67 27.44
C ARG A 122 1.14 4.85 28.05
N ASN A 123 0.93 4.28 29.24
CA ASN A 123 -0.32 4.40 29.98
C ASN A 123 -1.56 4.06 29.11
N GLY A 124 -1.46 2.98 28.31
CA GLY A 124 -2.52 2.53 27.41
C GLY A 124 -2.77 3.40 26.18
N LYS A 125 -1.91 4.38 25.87
CA LYS A 125 -2.08 5.25 24.69
C LYS A 125 -0.88 5.16 23.74
N PRO A 126 -1.10 5.18 22.41
CA PRO A 126 -0.02 5.23 21.44
C PRO A 126 0.70 6.58 21.52
N ILE A 127 2.03 6.56 21.58
CA ILE A 127 2.90 7.75 21.66
C ILE A 127 3.84 7.90 20.45
N SER A 128 3.84 6.94 19.53
CA SER A 128 4.57 6.99 18.26
C SER A 128 3.62 6.72 17.09
N HIS A 129 4.06 7.06 15.88
CA HIS A 129 3.51 6.43 14.68
C HIS A 129 3.90 4.95 14.63
N VAL A 130 3.19 4.19 13.80
CA VAL A 130 3.61 2.84 13.41
C VAL A 130 4.91 2.95 12.61
N ARG A 131 5.91 2.17 13.02
CA ARG A 131 7.14 1.98 12.26
C ARG A 131 7.04 0.65 11.52
N THR A 132 7.00 0.71 10.20
CA THR A 132 7.03 -0.47 9.33
C THR A 132 8.44 -0.73 8.83
N GLY A 133 8.81 -2.00 8.75
CA GLY A 133 10.04 -2.49 8.12
C GLY A 133 9.77 -3.73 7.29
N VAL A 134 10.40 -3.77 6.12
CA VAL A 134 10.30 -4.86 5.14
C VAL A 134 11.70 -5.46 4.94
N PHE A 135 11.85 -6.75 5.17
CA PHE A 135 13.13 -7.44 5.11
C PHE A 135 13.02 -8.63 4.16
N PHE A 136 13.98 -8.75 3.24
CA PHE A 136 14.09 -9.87 2.32
C PHE A 136 15.33 -10.68 2.70
N ILE A 137 15.10 -11.82 3.35
CA ILE A 137 16.16 -12.68 3.87
C ILE A 137 16.24 -13.91 2.97
N ASP A 138 17.21 -13.93 2.06
CA ASP A 138 17.44 -15.00 1.09
C ASP A 138 18.91 -14.95 0.63
N SER A 139 19.62 -16.09 0.68
CA SER A 139 21.04 -16.19 0.33
C SER A 139 21.32 -15.83 -1.13
N MET A 140 20.29 -15.92 -1.98
CA MET A 140 20.34 -15.60 -3.40
C MET A 140 19.58 -14.31 -3.75
N ILE A 141 19.16 -13.50 -2.76
CA ILE A 141 18.26 -12.35 -2.98
C ILE A 141 18.75 -11.37 -4.05
N PHE A 142 20.07 -11.12 -4.10
CA PHE A 142 20.69 -10.21 -5.07
C PHE A 142 20.67 -10.71 -6.52
N LEU A 143 20.52 -12.01 -6.71
CA LEU A 143 20.47 -12.66 -8.03
C LEU A 143 19.06 -13.09 -8.42
N LYS A 144 18.12 -13.01 -7.47
CA LYS A 144 16.78 -13.56 -7.60
C LYS A 144 15.88 -12.74 -8.52
N TYR A 145 15.99 -11.40 -8.45
CA TYR A 145 15.14 -10.49 -9.19
C TYR A 145 15.95 -9.55 -10.08
N PRO A 146 15.59 -9.42 -11.38
CA PRO A 146 16.28 -8.53 -12.30
C PRO A 146 15.87 -7.05 -12.11
N TYR A 147 14.83 -6.77 -11.31
CA TYR A 147 14.26 -5.44 -11.09
C TYR A 147 14.21 -5.07 -9.61
N PRO A 148 14.17 -3.76 -9.27
CA PRO A 148 13.93 -3.32 -7.91
C PRO A 148 12.62 -3.90 -7.36
N ILE A 149 12.57 -4.11 -6.04
CA ILE A 149 11.35 -4.56 -5.36
C ILE A 149 10.57 -3.36 -4.85
N LEU A 150 9.27 -3.34 -5.11
CA LEU A 150 8.31 -2.39 -4.54
C LEU A 150 7.34 -3.16 -3.66
N SER A 151 7.47 -3.01 -2.35
CA SER A 151 6.63 -3.67 -1.34
C SER A 151 5.57 -2.70 -0.82
N LEU A 152 4.32 -3.18 -0.81
CA LEU A 152 3.13 -2.49 -0.31
C LEU A 152 2.60 -3.25 0.90
N VAL A 153 2.58 -2.57 2.05
CA VAL A 153 2.01 -3.11 3.29
C VAL A 153 0.76 -2.31 3.61
N THR A 154 -0.41 -2.93 3.45
CA THR A 154 -1.71 -2.28 3.55
C THR A 154 -2.54 -2.87 4.68
N GLU A 155 -3.36 -2.03 5.27
CA GLU A 155 -4.41 -2.45 6.19
C GLU A 155 -5.61 -1.49 6.13
N PRO A 156 -6.85 -2.01 5.97
CA PRO A 156 -7.18 -3.43 5.82
C PRO A 156 -6.60 -4.04 4.52
N ASP A 157 -6.66 -5.37 4.41
CA ASP A 157 -6.56 -6.04 3.11
C ASP A 157 -7.54 -5.39 2.14
N PHE A 158 -7.20 -5.38 0.84
CA PHE A 158 -8.09 -4.80 -0.16
C PHE A 158 -9.49 -5.40 -0.06
N PRO A 159 -10.53 -4.59 0.21
CA PRO A 159 -11.89 -5.10 0.34
C PRO A 159 -12.31 -5.72 -0.99
N ALA A 160 -12.68 -7.00 -0.96
CA ALA A 160 -13.16 -7.70 -2.14
C ALA A 160 -14.43 -6.99 -2.67
N GLY A 161 -14.38 -6.55 -3.93
CA GLY A 161 -15.56 -5.99 -4.62
C GLY A 161 -15.79 -4.50 -4.42
N VAL A 162 -14.89 -3.79 -3.73
CA VAL A 162 -14.94 -2.32 -3.63
C VAL A 162 -13.76 -1.72 -4.37
N ASP A 163 -13.97 -1.45 -5.66
CA ASP A 163 -13.01 -0.74 -6.48
C ASP A 163 -13.14 0.76 -6.17
N THR A 164 -12.03 1.51 -6.17
CA THR A 164 -11.91 2.98 -5.97
C THR A 164 -11.70 3.56 -4.56
N ILE A 165 -11.82 2.81 -3.46
CA ILE A 165 -11.49 3.38 -2.13
C ILE A 165 -9.96 3.52 -1.97
N GLU A 166 -9.53 4.72 -1.55
CA GLU A 166 -8.14 4.98 -1.16
C GLU A 166 -7.90 4.44 0.25
N ILE A 167 -7.09 3.38 0.37
CA ILE A 167 -6.67 2.78 1.64
C ILE A 167 -5.25 3.21 2.02
N SER A 168 -4.90 3.09 3.30
CA SER A 168 -3.55 3.41 3.77
C SER A 168 -2.57 2.28 3.46
N THR A 169 -1.41 2.62 2.90
CA THR A 169 -0.32 1.68 2.66
C THR A 169 1.00 2.28 3.15
N HIS A 170 1.92 1.43 3.61
CA HIS A 170 3.33 1.75 3.66
C HIS A 170 4.00 1.25 2.38
N ILE A 171 4.68 2.12 1.65
CA ILE A 171 5.49 1.74 0.47
C ILE A 171 6.95 1.63 0.87
N THR A 172 7.61 0.57 0.42
CA THR A 172 9.08 0.41 0.48
C THR A 172 9.61 0.01 -0.89
N LEU A 173 10.51 0.79 -1.46
CA LEU A 173 11.23 0.47 -2.68
C LEU A 173 12.66 0.08 -2.31
N VAL A 174 13.05 -1.14 -2.65
CA VAL A 174 14.39 -1.70 -2.47
C VAL A 174 15.03 -1.86 -3.84
N GLU A 175 16.15 -1.18 -4.04
CA GLU A 175 16.94 -1.27 -5.27
C GLU A 175 17.58 -2.66 -5.44
N ASN A 176 18.03 -2.99 -6.64
CA ASN A 176 18.71 -4.28 -6.89
C ASN A 176 19.96 -4.51 -6.02
N ASN A 177 20.59 -3.44 -5.53
CA ASN A 177 21.71 -3.52 -4.59
C ASN A 177 21.28 -3.71 -3.13
N GLY A 178 19.99 -3.94 -2.87
CA GLY A 178 19.44 -4.18 -1.54
C GLY A 178 19.17 -2.94 -0.69
N VAL A 179 19.49 -1.75 -1.19
CA VAL A 179 19.32 -0.48 -0.46
C VAL A 179 17.92 0.08 -0.69
N VAL A 180 17.31 0.59 0.37
CA VAL A 180 16.00 1.26 0.29
C VAL A 180 16.15 2.63 -0.33
N GLY A 181 15.49 2.84 -1.47
CA GLY A 181 15.40 4.13 -2.15
C GLY A 181 14.23 4.99 -1.68
N LEU A 182 13.09 4.36 -1.34
CA LEU A 182 11.87 5.02 -0.87
C LEU A 182 11.27 4.22 0.29
N SER A 183 10.89 4.89 1.38
CA SER A 183 10.11 4.30 2.47
C SER A 183 9.24 5.39 3.10
N GLN A 184 7.92 5.27 2.92
CA GLN A 184 6.95 6.22 3.49
C GLN A 184 5.55 5.64 3.50
N ASP A 185 4.66 6.26 4.29
CA ASP A 185 3.23 6.01 4.18
C ASP A 185 2.64 6.74 2.96
N ALA A 186 1.58 6.17 2.40
CA ALA A 186 0.89 6.62 1.21
C ALA A 186 -0.57 6.12 1.19
N GLY A 187 -1.35 6.64 0.25
CA GLY A 187 -2.63 6.10 -0.16
C GLY A 187 -2.44 5.12 -1.31
N LEU A 188 -3.29 4.10 -1.34
CA LEU A 188 -3.32 3.08 -2.38
C LEU A 188 -4.75 2.90 -2.86
N ARG A 189 -4.95 2.81 -4.18
CA ARG A 189 -6.26 2.66 -4.81
C ARG A 189 -6.16 1.69 -5.98
N ILE A 190 -7.20 0.89 -6.21
CA ILE A 190 -7.34 0.12 -7.45
C ILE A 190 -8.11 1.01 -8.44
N LEU A 191 -7.51 1.28 -9.60
CA LEU A 191 -8.14 2.05 -10.68
C LEU A 191 -8.86 1.14 -11.68
N GLU A 192 -8.24 0.02 -12.03
CA GLU A 192 -8.78 -0.93 -13.01
C GLU A 192 -8.66 -2.34 -12.46
N LYS A 193 -9.74 -3.11 -12.54
CA LYS A 193 -9.76 -4.55 -12.30
C LYS A 193 -10.20 -5.22 -13.59
N GLN A 194 -9.35 -6.04 -14.21
CA GLN A 194 -9.83 -6.86 -15.32
C GLN A 194 -10.77 -7.95 -14.79
N LEU A 195 -12.05 -7.86 -15.16
CA LEU A 195 -13.14 -8.75 -14.75
C LEU A 195 -12.86 -10.24 -15.04
N LEU A 196 -11.98 -10.54 -16.00
CA LEU A 196 -11.68 -11.90 -16.46
C LEU A 196 -10.37 -12.47 -15.88
N GLN A 197 -9.54 -11.65 -15.22
CA GLN A 197 -8.28 -12.10 -14.59
C GLN A 197 -8.02 -11.30 -13.30
N PRO A 198 -8.44 -11.80 -12.13
CA PRO A 198 -8.11 -11.17 -10.85
C PRO A 198 -6.58 -11.04 -10.73
N GLY A 199 -6.09 -9.80 -10.62
CA GLY A 199 -4.66 -9.49 -10.53
C GLY A 199 -4.06 -8.76 -11.74
N LEU A 200 -4.73 -8.67 -12.89
CA LEU A 200 -4.31 -7.78 -14.00
C LEU A 200 -4.93 -6.38 -13.84
N GLY A 201 -4.53 -5.68 -12.77
CA GLY A 201 -5.08 -4.37 -12.42
C GLY A 201 -4.06 -3.24 -12.47
N LEU A 202 -4.58 -2.01 -12.54
CA LEU A 202 -3.81 -0.79 -12.32
C LEU A 202 -4.00 -0.35 -10.86
N LEU A 203 -2.90 -0.31 -10.12
CA LEU A 203 -2.85 0.28 -8.79
C LEU A 203 -2.40 1.74 -8.91
N GLU A 204 -3.03 2.64 -8.18
CA GLU A 204 -2.57 4.02 -8.01
C GLU A 204 -2.02 4.21 -6.60
N LEU A 205 -0.80 4.74 -6.52
CA LEU A 205 -0.18 5.17 -5.28
C LEU A 205 -0.24 6.69 -5.17
N ILE A 206 -0.62 7.19 -4.00
CA ILE A 206 -0.95 8.60 -3.77
C ILE A 206 -0.22 9.11 -2.54
N SER A 207 0.59 10.15 -2.71
CA SER A 207 1.22 10.86 -1.60
C SER A 207 0.36 12.04 -1.18
N ARG A 208 0.01 12.12 0.10
CA ARG A 208 -0.81 13.21 0.67
C ARG A 208 -0.29 13.61 2.03
N LYS A 209 -0.48 14.87 2.42
CA LYS A 209 -0.07 15.40 3.74
C LYS A 209 -0.60 14.54 4.91
N LYS A 210 -1.78 13.91 4.78
CA LYS A 210 -2.34 12.99 5.80
C LYS A 210 -1.46 11.75 6.06
N TYR A 211 -0.61 11.37 5.10
CA TYR A 211 0.39 10.31 5.20
C TYR A 211 1.82 10.83 5.48
N GLY A 212 1.98 12.11 5.80
CA GLY A 212 3.25 12.73 6.17
C GLY A 212 3.87 13.62 5.10
N THR A 213 3.91 13.21 3.82
CA THR A 213 4.46 14.02 2.72
C THR A 213 3.45 14.22 1.59
N ARG A 214 3.55 15.31 0.83
CA ARG A 214 2.67 15.58 -0.33
C ARG A 214 3.18 14.98 -1.64
N TYR A 215 4.39 14.43 -1.63
CA TYR A 215 5.08 13.95 -2.80
C TYR A 215 5.93 12.74 -2.43
N PHE A 216 5.99 11.77 -3.33
CA PHE A 216 7.10 10.83 -3.40
C PHE A 216 8.32 11.60 -3.88
N ASN A 217 9.42 11.55 -3.13
CA ASN A 217 10.67 12.19 -3.50
C ASN A 217 11.70 11.15 -3.95
N TYR A 218 11.42 10.49 -5.07
CA TYR A 218 12.23 9.42 -5.62
C TYR A 218 11.93 9.26 -7.13
N PRO A 219 12.93 8.98 -7.98
CA PRO A 219 12.75 8.85 -9.43
C PRO A 219 12.08 7.51 -9.81
N ILE A 220 10.78 7.40 -9.54
CA ILE A 220 9.95 6.21 -9.87
C ILE A 220 9.87 5.97 -11.39
N HIS A 221 10.00 7.02 -12.18
CA HIS A 221 10.09 6.94 -13.63
C HIS A 221 11.51 7.32 -14.00
N LYS A 222 12.41 6.33 -14.17
CA LYS A 222 13.85 6.58 -14.37
C LYS A 222 14.16 7.54 -15.54
N GLN A 223 13.26 7.62 -16.52
CA GLN A 223 13.41 8.47 -17.71
C GLN A 223 12.79 9.88 -17.54
N ILE A 224 12.00 10.11 -16.49
CA ILE A 224 11.47 11.43 -16.13
C ILE A 224 12.32 11.98 -14.99
N ASN A 225 13.18 12.94 -15.28
CA ASN A 225 14.03 13.60 -14.27
C ASN A 225 13.24 14.61 -13.40
N ALA A 226 12.05 14.22 -12.95
CA ALA A 226 11.29 14.94 -11.95
C ALA A 226 11.38 14.12 -10.66
N PRO A 227 12.03 14.61 -9.60
CA PRO A 227 12.19 13.81 -8.38
C PRO A 227 10.90 13.73 -7.56
N LYS A 228 9.87 14.53 -7.88
CA LYS A 228 8.67 14.70 -7.05
C LYS A 228 7.39 14.44 -7.83
N PHE A 229 6.61 13.46 -7.37
CA PHE A 229 5.29 13.15 -7.92
C PHE A 229 4.27 13.00 -6.79
N PRO A 230 3.04 13.54 -6.93
CA PRO A 230 1.99 13.34 -5.95
C PRO A 230 1.34 11.95 -6.08
N ARG A 231 1.46 11.31 -7.24
CA ARG A 231 0.89 9.99 -7.52
C ARG A 231 1.55 9.34 -8.73
N PHE A 232 1.45 8.02 -8.83
CA PHE A 232 1.83 7.23 -10.01
C PHE A 232 1.06 5.92 -10.04
N GLY A 233 0.97 5.30 -11.22
CA GLY A 233 0.33 4.02 -11.45
C GLY A 233 1.32 2.87 -11.44
N LEU A 234 0.85 1.68 -11.06
CA LEU A 234 1.53 0.40 -11.20
C LEU A 234 0.60 -0.56 -11.95
N ARG A 235 0.98 -0.91 -13.17
CA ARG A 235 0.23 -1.85 -14.02
C ARG A 235 0.85 -3.22 -13.96
N LYS A 236 0.09 -4.24 -13.52
CA LYS A 236 0.58 -5.64 -13.51
C LYS A 236 0.80 -6.13 -14.94
N LEU A 237 1.95 -6.73 -15.19
CA LEU A 237 2.23 -7.41 -16.44
C LEU A 237 1.72 -8.85 -16.41
N PRO A 238 1.11 -9.34 -17.50
CA PRO A 238 0.92 -10.77 -17.70
C PRO A 238 2.26 -11.51 -17.67
N ASN A 239 2.27 -12.69 -17.06
CA ASN A 239 3.48 -13.51 -16.86
C ASN A 239 4.24 -13.83 -18.17
N ASN A 240 3.58 -13.77 -19.33
CA ASN A 240 4.16 -14.08 -20.64
C ASN A 240 4.72 -12.85 -21.41
N LEU A 241 4.50 -11.61 -20.92
CA LEU A 241 4.88 -10.38 -21.66
C LEU A 241 6.31 -9.87 -21.38
N LEU A 242 7.06 -10.52 -20.49
CA LEU A 242 8.48 -10.22 -20.25
C LEU A 242 9.32 -10.29 -21.54
N ASN A 243 9.05 -11.30 -22.39
CA ASN A 243 9.74 -11.46 -23.68
C ASN A 243 9.32 -10.40 -24.72
N VAL A 244 8.11 -9.87 -24.60
CA VAL A 244 7.53 -8.94 -25.58
C VAL A 244 8.06 -7.52 -25.41
N ILE A 245 8.32 -7.09 -24.17
CA ILE A 245 8.91 -5.77 -23.87
C ILE A 245 10.36 -5.67 -24.38
N VAL A 246 11.08 -6.80 -24.45
CA VAL A 246 12.45 -6.87 -24.98
C VAL A 246 12.48 -6.85 -26.52
N GLU A 247 11.41 -7.33 -27.19
CA GLU A 247 11.37 -7.49 -28.65
C GLU A 247 10.58 -6.41 -29.41
N GLY A 248 9.94 -5.46 -28.72
CA GLY A 248 9.27 -4.32 -29.37
C GLY A 248 8.11 -4.70 -30.28
N LYS A 249 7.47 -5.85 -30.06
CA LYS A 249 6.30 -6.31 -30.83
C LYS A 249 5.00 -6.02 -30.07
N ASP A 250 4.11 -5.26 -30.69
CA ASP A 250 2.82 -4.80 -30.16
C ASP A 250 1.91 -5.92 -29.62
N VAL A 251 1.46 -5.79 -28.36
CA VAL A 251 0.09 -6.17 -27.92
C VAL A 251 -0.47 -5.19 -26.86
N VAL A 252 0.38 -4.42 -26.15
CA VAL A 252 -0.07 -3.30 -25.30
C VAL A 252 0.81 -2.11 -25.61
N LYS A 253 0.21 -1.00 -26.03
CA LYS A 253 0.90 0.29 -26.26
C LYS A 253 1.26 0.90 -24.91
N ILE A 254 2.14 0.25 -24.16
CA ILE A 254 2.78 0.84 -22.98
C ILE A 254 3.81 1.81 -23.56
N ASP A 255 3.76 3.07 -23.15
CA ASP A 255 4.86 4.00 -23.43
C ASP A 255 6.09 3.54 -22.64
N THR A 256 6.83 2.59 -23.22
CA THR A 256 8.01 1.97 -22.63
C THR A 256 9.16 2.96 -22.44
N ALA A 257 9.08 4.15 -23.05
CA ALA A 257 10.06 5.22 -22.89
C ALA A 257 9.95 5.96 -21.56
N ILE A 258 8.92 5.74 -20.72
CA ILE A 258 8.80 6.39 -19.40
C ILE A 258 8.56 5.42 -18.25
N ALA A 259 8.38 4.15 -18.59
CA ALA A 259 7.97 3.10 -17.69
C ALA A 259 9.17 2.40 -17.01
N SER A 260 9.10 2.15 -15.70
CA SER A 260 10.13 1.38 -14.97
C SER A 260 9.53 0.09 -14.41
N PRO A 261 10.16 -1.08 -14.63
CA PRO A 261 9.66 -2.35 -14.11
C PRO A 261 10.03 -2.52 -12.62
N TYR A 262 9.13 -3.14 -11.87
CA TYR A 262 9.28 -3.46 -10.45
C TYR A 262 8.76 -4.85 -10.16
N VAL A 263 9.45 -5.59 -9.31
CA VAL A 263 8.87 -6.78 -8.66
C VAL A 263 8.00 -6.28 -7.51
N VAL A 264 6.71 -6.57 -7.52
CA VAL A 264 5.78 -6.05 -6.52
C VAL A 264 5.42 -7.12 -5.50
N TYR A 265 5.42 -6.69 -4.24
CA TYR A 265 4.92 -7.42 -3.10
C TYR A 265 3.73 -6.68 -2.50
N ILE A 266 2.67 -7.40 -2.13
CA ILE A 266 1.55 -6.87 -1.34
C ILE A 266 1.38 -7.77 -0.14
N ASN A 267 1.40 -7.21 1.07
CA ASN A 267 1.23 -7.93 2.34
C ASN A 267 2.01 -9.25 2.30
N GLU A 268 3.34 -9.15 2.36
CA GLU A 268 4.32 -10.27 2.33
C GLU A 268 4.35 -11.15 1.06
N ARG A 269 3.33 -11.10 0.18
CA ARG A 269 3.18 -12.00 -0.97
C ARG A 269 3.73 -11.38 -2.24
N LEU A 270 4.48 -12.18 -3.00
CA LEU A 270 4.92 -11.83 -4.34
C LEU A 270 3.69 -11.77 -5.28
N GLU A 271 3.44 -10.60 -5.84
CA GLU A 271 2.35 -10.38 -6.80
C GLU A 271 2.79 -10.52 -8.25
N GLY A 272 4.08 -10.34 -8.54
CA GLY A 272 4.64 -10.42 -9.88
C GLY A 272 5.31 -9.13 -10.33
N ILE A 273 5.41 -8.92 -11.64
CA ILE A 273 6.09 -7.75 -12.21
C ILE A 273 5.05 -6.70 -12.61
N TYR A 274 5.32 -5.46 -12.24
CA TYR A 274 4.53 -4.31 -12.60
C TYR A 274 5.41 -3.30 -13.32
N ILE A 275 4.76 -2.44 -14.09
CA ILE A 275 5.39 -1.27 -14.70
C ILE A 275 4.83 -0.01 -14.04
N SER A 276 5.71 0.94 -13.71
CA SER A 276 5.29 2.28 -13.31
C SER A 276 4.82 3.10 -14.51
N GLU A 277 3.66 3.74 -14.37
CA GLU A 277 3.12 4.66 -15.39
C GLU A 277 2.79 6.03 -14.77
N PRO A 278 3.16 7.15 -15.40
CA PRO A 278 2.71 8.46 -14.95
C PRO A 278 1.20 8.57 -15.13
N LEU A 279 0.51 9.07 -14.11
CA LEU A 279 -0.93 9.33 -14.19
C LEU A 279 -1.16 10.80 -14.57
N THR A 280 -1.57 11.05 -15.82
CA THR A 280 -2.03 12.36 -16.29
C THR A 280 -3.48 12.60 -15.85
N SER A 281 -3.98 13.84 -15.91
CA SER A 281 -5.41 14.14 -15.68
C SER A 281 -6.34 13.30 -16.57
N ASP A 282 -5.87 12.91 -17.75
CA ASP A 282 -6.67 12.27 -18.81
C ASP A 282 -6.65 10.74 -18.72
N SER A 283 -5.69 10.17 -17.99
CA SER A 283 -5.58 8.72 -17.76
C SER A 283 -6.72 8.12 -16.90
N VAL A 284 -7.61 8.97 -16.38
CA VAL A 284 -8.84 8.55 -15.67
C VAL A 284 -10.07 8.60 -16.59
N ALA A 285 -9.97 9.19 -17.79
CA ALA A 285 -11.12 9.57 -18.63
C ALA A 285 -11.34 8.69 -19.88
N THR A 286 -10.61 7.59 -20.07
CA THR A 286 -10.65 6.83 -21.34
C THR A 286 -10.97 5.35 -21.20
N TYR A 287 -11.80 4.95 -20.24
CA TYR A 287 -12.51 3.65 -20.32
C TYR A 287 -13.88 3.76 -19.61
N SER A 288 -14.75 4.58 -20.19
CA SER A 288 -16.20 4.52 -19.96
C SER A 288 -16.87 4.61 -21.32
N ASP A 289 -17.07 3.46 -21.95
CA ASP A 289 -18.19 3.16 -22.85
C ASP A 289 -18.52 1.67 -22.72
#